data_AF-A0A8S1IJN3-F1
#
_entry.id   AF-A0A8S1IJN3-F1
#
_cell.length_a   1.000
_cell.length_b   1.000
_cell.length_c   1.000
_cell.angle_alpha   90.00
_cell.angle_beta   90.00
_cell.angle_gamma   90.00
#
_symmetry.space_group_name_H-M   'P 1'
#
loop_
_entity.id
_entity.type
_entity.pdbx_description
1 polymer ?
#
loop_
_entity_poly.entity_id
_entity_poly.type
_entity_poly.pdbx_seq_one_letter_code
_entity_poly.pdbx_strand_id
1 'polypeptide(L)'
;MYGDGKAQTAIYKCASDAIKNILATKRTPDLVDPDPASPANAYVRFEGILLRAAFHDAGTWDCESEEGGANGSLRFPEEYGHENNRGMATGMEALNKEWEAMKAAGCGVSFADLTQ
;
A
#
# COMPACT_ATOMS: atom_id res chain seq x y z
N MET A 1 -16.19 16.44 -7.85
CA MET A 1 -16.20 16.09 -9.29
C MET A 1 -16.22 14.58 -9.38
N TYR A 2 -17.37 13.95 -9.61
CA TYR A 2 -17.41 12.50 -9.85
C TYR A 2 -17.34 12.28 -11.36
N GLY A 3 -16.29 11.60 -11.82
CA GLY A 3 -16.10 11.27 -13.24
C GLY A 3 -17.17 10.32 -13.76
N ASP A 4 -17.23 10.15 -15.08
CA ASP A 4 -18.10 9.18 -15.76
C ASP A 4 -17.97 7.79 -15.08
N GLY A 5 -19.08 7.24 -14.61
CA GLY A 5 -19.11 6.00 -13.81
C GLY A 5 -18.46 4.79 -14.49
N LYS A 6 -18.30 4.80 -15.82
CA LYS A 6 -17.54 3.78 -16.55
C LYS A 6 -16.03 3.87 -16.30
N ALA A 7 -15.47 5.07 -16.24
CA ALA A 7 -14.06 5.29 -15.96
C ALA A 7 -13.73 4.89 -14.52
N GLN A 8 -14.61 5.25 -13.57
CA GLN A 8 -14.48 4.87 -12.16
C GLN A 8 -14.46 3.34 -11.99
N THR A 9 -15.35 2.62 -12.69
CA THR A 9 -15.42 1.15 -12.65
C THR A 9 -14.15 0.48 -13.19
N ALA A 10 -13.57 1.03 -14.26
CA ALA A 10 -12.33 0.49 -14.83
C ALA A 10 -11.13 0.68 -13.89
N ILE A 11 -11.03 1.83 -13.23
CA ILE A 11 -9.98 2.14 -12.24
C ILE A 11 -10.05 1.16 -11.07
N TYR A 12 -11.24 0.97 -10.47
CA TYR A 12 -11.40 0.00 -9.37
C TYR A 12 -11.08 -1.43 -9.77
N LYS A 13 -11.38 -1.81 -11.02
CA LYS A 13 -11.02 -3.13 -11.53
C LYS A 13 -9.50 -3.31 -11.58
N CYS A 14 -8.76 -2.35 -12.12
CA CYS A 14 -7.30 -2.42 -12.14
C CYS A 14 -6.72 -2.56 -10.73
N ALA A 15 -7.16 -1.70 -9.80
CA ALA A 15 -6.68 -1.72 -8.43
C ALA A 15 -6.97 -3.07 -7.75
N SER A 16 -8.19 -3.58 -7.90
CA SER A 16 -8.58 -4.88 -7.36
C SER A 16 -7.73 -6.03 -7.91
N ASP A 17 -7.43 -6.01 -9.21
CA ASP A 17 -6.61 -7.04 -9.84
C ASP A 17 -5.15 -6.96 -9.39
N ALA A 18 -4.59 -5.75 -9.23
CA ALA A 18 -3.25 -5.54 -8.67
C ALA A 18 -3.13 -6.08 -7.24
N ILE A 19 -4.09 -5.76 -6.35
CA ILE A 19 -4.08 -6.29 -4.97
C ILE A 19 -4.16 -7.82 -4.98
N LYS A 20 -5.02 -8.41 -5.81
CA LYS A 20 -5.08 -9.89 -5.95
C LYS A 20 -3.75 -10.47 -6.42
N ASN A 21 -3.07 -9.83 -7.36
CA ASN A 21 -1.76 -10.27 -7.85
C ASN A 21 -0.71 -10.22 -6.74
N ILE A 22 -0.66 -9.15 -5.95
CA ILE A 22 0.23 -9.03 -4.80
C ILE A 22 -0.02 -10.18 -3.83
N LEU A 23 -1.27 -10.39 -3.42
CA LEU A 23 -1.64 -11.43 -2.46
C LEU A 23 -1.38 -12.85 -2.98
N ALA A 24 -1.55 -13.08 -4.29
CA ALA A 24 -1.28 -14.38 -4.90
C ALA A 24 0.22 -14.70 -5.02
N THR A 25 1.05 -13.68 -5.26
CA THR A 25 2.49 -13.83 -5.54
C THR A 25 3.39 -13.65 -4.32
N LYS A 26 2.95 -12.92 -3.30
CA LYS A 26 3.69 -12.66 -2.05
C LYS A 26 3.18 -13.53 -0.90
N ARG A 27 3.05 -14.85 -1.15
CA ARG A 27 2.61 -15.80 -0.12
C ARG A 27 3.58 -15.84 1.07
N THR A 28 3.00 -16.14 2.23
CA THR A 28 3.46 -15.79 3.56
C THR A 28 4.59 -16.60 4.20
N PRO A 29 5.13 -17.72 3.68
CA PRO A 29 6.27 -18.36 4.36
C PRO A 29 7.58 -17.56 4.26
N ASP A 30 7.68 -16.58 3.36
CA ASP A 30 8.96 -16.00 2.95
C ASP A 30 9.28 -14.64 3.62
N LEU A 31 8.36 -14.08 4.41
CA LEU A 31 8.59 -12.85 5.16
C LEU A 31 8.76 -13.16 6.64
N VAL A 32 10.00 -13.44 7.04
CA VAL A 32 10.41 -13.41 8.44
C VAL A 32 10.41 -11.95 8.87
N ASP A 33 9.68 -11.62 9.94
CA ASP A 33 9.81 -10.33 10.60
C ASP A 33 11.27 -10.17 11.04
N PRO A 34 12.03 -9.18 10.51
CA PRO A 34 13.42 -9.01 10.89
C PRO A 34 13.58 -8.52 12.33
N ASP A 35 12.49 -8.18 13.03
CA ASP A 35 12.50 -7.82 14.44
C ASP A 35 12.80 -9.05 15.33
N PRO A 36 13.94 -9.08 16.05
CA PRO A 36 14.27 -10.18 16.95
C PRO A 36 13.32 -10.29 18.16
N ALA A 37 12.48 -9.28 18.43
CA ALA A 37 11.44 -9.32 19.45
C ALA A 37 10.12 -9.92 18.94
N SER A 38 9.97 -10.10 17.63
CA SER A 38 8.80 -10.76 17.04
C SER A 38 8.85 -12.26 17.36
N PRO A 39 7.71 -12.91 17.69
CA PRO A 39 7.72 -14.34 17.90
C PRO A 39 8.25 -15.03 16.64
N ALA A 40 9.17 -15.99 16.80
CA ALA A 40 9.94 -16.64 15.72
C ALA A 40 9.08 -17.37 14.63
N ASN A 41 7.76 -17.28 14.73
CA ASN A 41 6.75 -17.85 13.84
C ASN A 41 5.61 -16.86 13.52
N ALA A 42 5.77 -15.57 13.78
CA ALA A 42 4.84 -14.54 13.33
C ALA A 42 4.96 -14.41 11.81
N TYR A 43 4.27 -15.29 11.09
CA TYR A 43 4.07 -15.13 9.66
C TYR A 43 3.42 -13.78 9.42
N VAL A 44 4.19 -12.82 8.92
CA VAL A 44 3.64 -11.53 8.52
C VAL A 44 2.90 -11.77 7.21
N ARG A 45 1.58 -11.80 7.32
CA ARG A 45 0.71 -11.93 6.16
C ARG A 45 0.76 -10.65 5.34
N PHE A 46 0.92 -10.75 4.02
CA PHE A 46 1.04 -9.58 3.15
C PHE A 46 -0.23 -8.72 3.21
N GLU A 47 -1.38 -9.36 3.43
CA GLU A 47 -2.65 -8.72 3.76
C GLU A 47 -2.53 -7.76 4.95
N GLY A 48 -1.77 -8.15 5.99
CA GLY A 48 -1.53 -7.33 7.17
C GLY A 48 -0.61 -6.15 6.88
N ILE A 49 0.39 -6.31 6.01
CA ILE A 49 1.25 -5.21 5.56
C ILE A 49 0.43 -4.20 4.76
N LEU A 50 -0.42 -4.65 3.83
CA LEU A 50 -1.27 -3.77 3.02
C LEU A 50 -2.29 -3.02 3.89
N LEU A 51 -2.95 -3.71 4.82
CA LEU A 51 -3.87 -3.08 5.76
C LEU A 51 -3.15 -2.05 6.65
N ARG A 52 -1.95 -2.40 7.14
CA ARG A 52 -1.12 -1.49 7.93
C ARG A 52 -0.68 -0.28 7.09
N ALA A 53 -0.34 -0.46 5.82
CA ALA A 53 0.01 0.63 4.93
C ALA A 53 -1.14 1.63 4.79
N ALA A 54 -2.34 1.14 4.47
CA ALA A 54 -3.55 1.96 4.37
C ALA A 54 -3.79 2.76 5.66
N PHE A 55 -3.73 2.09 6.81
CA PHE A 55 -3.93 2.69 8.12
C PHE A 55 -2.86 3.73 8.48
N HIS A 56 -1.58 3.42 8.25
CA HIS A 56 -0.47 4.29 8.62
C HIS A 56 -0.41 5.55 7.76
N ASP A 57 -0.66 5.44 6.46
CA ASP A 57 -0.76 6.59 5.54
C ASP A 57 -1.91 7.52 5.98
N ALA A 58 -3.11 6.94 6.18
CA ALA A 58 -4.27 7.68 6.68
C ALA A 58 -4.06 8.31 8.07
N GLY A 59 -3.31 7.64 8.94
CA GLY A 59 -3.05 8.04 10.32
C GLY A 59 -2.13 9.25 10.48
N THR A 60 -1.56 9.78 9.39
CA THR A 60 -0.75 11.01 9.43
C THR A 60 -1.59 12.29 9.40
N TRP A 61 -2.92 12.19 9.21
CA TRP A 61 -3.80 13.36 9.14
C TRP A 61 -3.77 14.19 10.41
N ASP A 62 -3.51 15.49 10.27
CA ASP A 62 -3.65 16.50 11.30
C ASP A 62 -4.75 17.50 10.95
N CYS A 63 -5.75 17.64 11.82
CA CYS A 63 -6.90 18.51 11.57
C CYS A 63 -6.62 20.00 11.80
N GLU A 64 -5.54 20.34 12.52
CA GLU A 64 -5.18 21.74 12.74
C GLU A 64 -4.41 22.33 11.55
N SER A 65 -3.45 21.58 11.00
CA SER A 65 -2.69 21.99 9.82
C SER A 65 -3.35 21.63 8.49
N GLU A 66 -4.33 20.71 8.48
CA GLU A 66 -4.91 20.10 7.28
C GLU A 66 -3.87 19.35 6.41
N GLU A 67 -2.79 18.85 7.03
CA GLU A 67 -1.72 18.11 6.37
C GLU A 67 -1.77 16.60 6.65
N GLY A 68 -1.10 15.82 5.80
CA GLY A 68 -1.04 14.36 5.91
C GLY A 68 -2.27 13.64 5.32
N GLY A 69 -2.59 12.49 5.90
CA GLY A 69 -3.72 11.65 5.52
C GLY A 69 -3.43 10.67 4.37
N ALA A 70 -4.49 10.02 3.89
CA ALA A 70 -4.45 8.94 2.90
C ALA A 70 -4.10 9.44 1.48
N ASN A 71 -2.93 10.03 1.32
CA ASN A 71 -2.46 10.70 0.11
C ASN A 71 -1.36 9.89 -0.63
N GLY A 72 -1.02 8.71 -0.10
CA GLY A 72 -0.03 7.79 -0.64
C GLY A 72 1.41 8.18 -0.38
N SER A 73 1.68 9.15 0.51
CA SER A 73 3.04 9.62 0.83
C SER A 73 3.87 8.54 1.53
N LEU A 74 3.25 7.54 2.14
CA LEU A 74 3.93 6.38 2.72
C LEU A 74 4.89 5.67 1.74
N ARG A 75 4.71 5.81 0.43
CA ARG A 75 5.63 5.26 -0.58
C ARG A 75 7.02 5.87 -0.59
N PHE A 76 7.20 7.04 0.02
CA PHE A 76 8.45 7.77 0.02
C PHE A 76 9.37 7.28 1.16
N PRO A 77 10.69 7.13 0.92
CA PRO A 77 11.64 6.66 1.93
C PRO A 77 11.65 7.48 3.22
N GLU A 78 11.38 8.77 3.11
CA GLU A 78 11.28 9.70 4.23
C GLU A 78 10.16 9.27 5.19
N GLU A 79 9.08 8.70 4.68
CA GLU A 79 7.91 8.32 5.47
C GLU A 79 7.91 6.85 5.87
N TYR A 80 8.15 5.90 4.96
CA TYR A 80 8.24 4.49 5.36
C TYR A 80 9.49 4.18 6.20
N GLY A 81 10.46 5.09 6.22
CA GLY A 81 11.66 5.03 7.05
C GLY A 81 11.42 5.44 8.51
N HIS A 82 10.28 6.05 8.84
CA HIS A 82 9.93 6.37 10.23
C HIS A 82 9.83 5.12 11.10
N GLU A 83 10.15 5.26 12.39
CA GLU A 83 10.14 4.12 13.33
C GLU A 83 8.78 3.41 13.38
N ASN A 84 7.68 4.17 13.37
CA ASN A 84 6.32 3.62 13.35
C ASN A 84 6.00 2.84 12.07
N ASN A 85 6.77 3.03 10.98
CA ASN A 85 6.62 2.37 9.70
C ASN A 85 7.69 1.27 9.47
N ARG A 86 8.41 0.86 10.52
CA ARG A 86 9.40 -0.23 10.42
C ARG A 86 8.80 -1.48 9.76
N GLY A 87 9.52 -2.03 8.79
CA GLY A 87 9.10 -3.20 8.00
C GLY A 87 8.19 -2.89 6.80
N MET A 88 7.85 -1.62 6.55
CA MET A 88 6.94 -1.23 5.47
C MET A 88 7.58 -1.23 4.07
N ALA A 89 8.92 -1.21 3.98
CA ALA A 89 9.64 -1.14 2.71
C ALA A 89 9.23 -2.23 1.70
N THR A 90 9.09 -3.48 2.15
CA THR A 90 8.65 -4.60 1.29
C THR A 90 7.22 -4.42 0.77
N GLY A 91 6.34 -3.84 1.60
CA GLY A 91 4.97 -3.48 1.21
C GLY A 91 4.96 -2.41 0.12
N MET A 92 5.73 -1.34 0.33
CA MET A 92 5.84 -0.24 -0.62
C MET A 92 6.48 -0.67 -1.95
N GLU A 93 7.49 -1.54 -1.92
CA GLU A 93 8.08 -2.08 -3.14
C GLU A 93 7.05 -2.88 -3.97
N ALA A 94 6.25 -3.73 -3.34
CA ALA A 94 5.23 -4.50 -4.04
C ALA A 94 4.12 -3.62 -4.62
N LEU A 95 3.62 -2.65 -3.83
CA LEU A 95 2.62 -1.69 -4.29
C LEU A 95 3.15 -0.83 -5.45
N ASN A 96 4.37 -0.29 -5.31
CA ASN A 96 5.00 0.51 -6.36
C ASN A 96 5.15 -0.28 -7.66
N LYS A 97 5.57 -1.55 -7.58
CA LYS A 97 5.72 -2.41 -8.75
C LYS A 97 4.41 -2.58 -9.52
N GLU A 98 3.31 -2.91 -8.84
CA GLU A 98 2.01 -3.04 -9.50
C GLU A 98 1.48 -1.69 -9.98
N TRP A 99 1.71 -0.61 -9.23
CA TRP A 99 1.31 0.73 -9.63
C TRP A 99 1.97 1.18 -10.92
N GLU A 100 3.29 0.97 -11.07
CA GLU A 100 3.99 1.26 -12.31
C GLU A 100 3.50 0.39 -13.48
N ALA A 101 3.18 -0.88 -13.23
CA ALA A 101 2.57 -1.77 -14.23
C ALA A 101 1.20 -1.27 -14.69
N MET A 102 0.35 -0.81 -13.76
CA MET A 102 -0.96 -0.23 -14.06
C MET A 102 -0.84 1.07 -14.85
N LYS A 103 0.10 1.95 -14.48
CA LYS A 103 0.40 3.18 -15.25
C LYS A 103 0.84 2.86 -16.66
N ALA A 104 1.75 1.90 -16.83
CA ALA A 104 2.21 1.46 -18.15
C ALA A 104 1.07 0.88 -19.00
N ALA A 105 0.07 0.25 -18.37
CA ALA A 105 -1.14 -0.25 -19.02
C ALA A 105 -2.20 0.83 -19.29
N GLY A 106 -1.94 2.10 -18.94
CA GLY A 106 -2.88 3.20 -19.13
C GLY A 106 -3.99 3.26 -18.08
N CYS A 107 -3.85 2.56 -16.95
CA CYS A 107 -4.81 2.65 -15.86
C CYS A 107 -4.52 3.85 -14.97
N GLY A 108 -5.45 4.81 -14.93
CA GLY A 108 -5.30 6.10 -14.24
C GLY A 108 -5.52 6.05 -12.73
N VAL A 109 -5.14 4.97 -12.05
CA VAL A 109 -5.24 4.86 -10.58
C VAL A 109 -4.08 5.61 -9.92
N SER A 110 -4.38 6.44 -8.92
CA SER A 110 -3.34 7.07 -8.12
C SER A 110 -2.71 6.05 -7.16
N PHE A 111 -1.50 6.32 -6.67
CA PHE A 111 -0.90 5.45 -5.65
C PHE A 111 -1.73 5.46 -4.35
N ALA A 112 -2.31 6.62 -4.01
CA ALA A 112 -3.21 6.77 -2.87
C ALA A 112 -4.41 5.83 -3.00
N ASP A 113 -5.09 5.84 -4.15
CA ASP A 113 -6.25 4.97 -4.41
C ASP A 113 -5.91 3.48 -4.47
N LEU A 114 -4.67 3.13 -4.82
CA LEU A 114 -4.23 1.73 -4.77
C LEU A 114 -4.01 1.25 -3.32
N THR A 115 -3.57 2.16 -2.45
CA THR A 115 -3.19 1.85 -1.07
C THR A 115 -4.41 1.76 -0.15
N GLN A 116 -5.52 2.43 -0.48
CA GLN A 116 -6.76 2.48 0.29
C GLN A 116 -7.84 1.54 -0.26
#